data_AF-A0A2V8V762-F1
#
_entry.id   AF-A0A2V8V762-F1
#
_cell.length_a   1.000
_cell.length_b   1.000
_cell.length_c   1.000
_cell.angle_alpha   90.00
_cell.angle_beta   90.00
_cell.angle_gamma   90.00
#
_symmetry.space_group_name_H-M   'P 1'
#
loop_
_entity.id
_entity.type
_entity.pdbx_description
1 polymer ?
#
loop_
_entity_poly.entity_id
_entity_poly.type
_entity_poly.pdbx_seq_one_letter_code
_entity_poly.pdbx_strand_id
1 'polypeptide(L)'
;MTKKSPKRTGRHILTGPVYIEGAEPGDTLEVRIQAIRLAIPYSYNGFRPGSGFLPDEFPYSRIKIVPLDRDRMVAHFSDRIEIPLRPFFG
;
A
#
# COMPACT_ATOMS: atom_id res chain seq x y z
N MET A 1 -25.89 -21.60 15.80
CA MET A 1 -25.55 -20.99 14.50
C MET A 1 -25.01 -19.59 14.73
N THR A 2 -23.69 -19.43 14.84
CA THR A 2 -23.07 -18.12 15.00
C THR A 2 -23.03 -17.41 13.66
N LYS A 3 -23.83 -16.34 13.51
CA LYS A 3 -23.76 -15.41 12.38
C LYS A 3 -22.35 -14.81 12.36
N LYS A 4 -21.49 -15.28 11.45
CA LYS A 4 -20.20 -14.65 11.15
C LYS A 4 -20.53 -13.29 10.52
N SER A 5 -20.16 -12.21 11.21
CA SER A 5 -20.22 -10.86 10.65
C SER A 5 -19.48 -10.81 9.31
N PRO A 6 -19.96 -10.05 8.31
CA PRO A 6 -19.26 -9.94 7.05
C PRO A 6 -17.85 -9.44 7.33
N LYS A 7 -16.84 -10.14 6.82
CA LYS A 7 -15.42 -9.75 6.95
C LYS A 7 -15.30 -8.32 6.45
N ARG A 8 -15.13 -7.35 7.36
CA ARG A 8 -14.70 -6.00 7.01
C ARG A 8 -13.38 -6.13 6.25
N THR A 9 -13.32 -5.61 5.03
CA THR A 9 -12.06 -5.48 4.31
C THR A 9 -11.13 -4.67 5.20
N GLY A 10 -9.98 -5.23 5.58
CA GLY A 10 -8.95 -4.50 6.29
C GLY A 10 -8.42 -3.33 5.45
N ARG A 11 -7.40 -2.62 5.94
CA ARG A 11 -6.77 -1.49 5.22
C ARG A 11 -6.07 -1.90 3.90
N HIS A 12 -5.94 -3.20 3.65
CA HIS A 12 -5.32 -3.77 2.46
C HIS A 12 -6.42 -4.32 1.55
N ILE A 13 -6.96 -3.43 0.70
CA ILE A 13 -7.91 -3.82 -0.35
C ILE A 13 -7.13 -4.55 -1.44
N LEU A 14 -7.60 -5.73 -1.81
CA LEU A 14 -7.00 -6.55 -2.86
C LEU A 14 -7.92 -6.54 -4.09
N THR A 15 -7.38 -6.14 -5.24
CA THR A 15 -8.09 -6.26 -6.53
C THR A 15 -8.09 -7.72 -6.97
N GLY A 16 -9.27 -8.24 -7.32
CA GLY A 16 -9.45 -9.64 -7.74
C GLY A 16 -10.63 -10.32 -7.03
N PRO A 17 -10.67 -11.67 -7.03
CA PRO A 17 -9.65 -12.59 -7.56
C PRO A 17 -9.54 -12.57 -9.09
N VAL A 18 -8.40 -13.01 -9.61
CA VAL A 18 -8.20 -13.31 -11.03
C VAL A 18 -8.13 -14.83 -11.17
N TYR A 19 -9.02 -15.41 -11.98
CA TYR A 19 -9.02 -16.84 -12.26
C TYR A 19 -8.03 -17.15 -13.40
N ILE A 20 -7.25 -18.22 -13.23
CA ILE A 20 -6.30 -18.71 -14.24
C ILE A 20 -6.79 -20.08 -14.70
N GLU A 21 -7.16 -20.18 -15.97
CA GLU A 21 -7.65 -21.43 -16.57
C GLU A 21 -6.56 -22.51 -16.53
N GLY A 22 -6.94 -23.72 -16.10
CA GLY A 22 -6.05 -24.87 -16.03
C GLY A 22 -5.06 -24.90 -14.87
N ALA A 23 -5.01 -23.86 -14.02
CA ALA A 23 -4.17 -23.89 -12.83
C ALA A 23 -4.75 -24.82 -11.75
N GLU A 24 -3.95 -25.76 -11.26
CA GLU A 24 -4.34 -26.76 -10.26
C GLU A 24 -3.52 -26.63 -8.95
N PRO A 25 -4.01 -27.18 -7.82
CA PRO A 25 -3.24 -27.20 -6.57
C PRO A 25 -1.89 -27.92 -6.74
N GLY A 26 -0.80 -27.20 -6.47
CA GLY A 26 0.57 -27.69 -6.65
C GLY A 26 1.35 -26.95 -7.74
N ASP A 27 0.65 -26.27 -8.65
CA ASP A 27 1.27 -25.44 -9.68
C ASP A 27 1.92 -24.18 -9.10
N THR A 28 2.89 -23.64 -9.83
CA THR A 28 3.49 -22.34 -9.55
C THR A 28 2.99 -21.31 -10.54
N LEU A 29 2.52 -20.16 -10.03
CA LEU A 29 2.17 -19.02 -10.86
C LEU A 29 3.37 -18.09 -11.03
N GLU A 30 3.77 -17.84 -12.29
CA GLU A 30 4.71 -16.77 -12.62
C GLU A 30 3.94 -15.47 -12.87
N VAL A 31 4.22 -14.43 -12.07
CA VAL A 31 3.64 -13.10 -12.26
C VAL A 31 4.73 -12.11 -12.63
N ARG A 32 4.76 -11.69 -13.91
CA ARG A 32 5.68 -10.65 -14.39
C ARG A 32 5.03 -9.28 -14.34
N ILE A 33 5.51 -8.42 -13.45
CA ILE A 33 5.05 -7.02 -13.37
C ILE A 33 5.67 -6.22 -14.52
N GLN A 34 4.87 -5.88 -15.53
CA GLN A 34 5.34 -5.16 -16.72
C GLN A 34 5.52 -3.66 -16.46
N ALA A 35 4.59 -3.06 -15.71
CA ALA A 35 4.63 -1.64 -15.37
C ALA A 35 3.81 -1.37 -14.12
N ILE A 36 4.19 -0.33 -13.38
CA ILE A 36 3.41 0.20 -12.26
C ILE A 36 3.17 1.67 -12.53
N ARG A 37 1.91 2.10 -12.45
CA ARG A 37 1.50 3.50 -12.63
C ARG A 37 0.75 3.97 -11.39
N LEU A 38 1.04 5.20 -10.97
CA LEU A 38 0.35 5.83 -9.85
C LEU A 38 -1.10 6.12 -10.25
N ALA A 39 -2.05 5.53 -9.52
CA ALA A 39 -3.47 5.74 -9.76
C ALA A 39 -3.96 7.13 -9.28
N ILE A 40 -3.32 7.66 -8.23
CA ILE A 40 -3.69 8.93 -7.57
C ILE A 40 -2.44 9.80 -7.35
N PRO A 41 -2.58 11.14 -7.33
CA PRO A 41 -1.46 12.08 -7.22
C PRO A 41 -1.04 12.37 -5.77
N TYR A 42 -1.30 11.45 -4.84
CA TYR A 42 -0.90 11.60 -3.43
C TYR A 42 -0.67 10.24 -2.79
N SER A 43 0.15 10.23 -1.74
CA SER A 43 0.27 9.10 -0.81
C SER A 43 -0.05 9.54 0.62
N TYR A 44 -0.13 8.58 1.52
CA TYR A 44 -0.17 8.88 2.95
C TYR A 44 0.86 8.03 3.68
N ASN A 45 1.44 8.60 4.72
CA ASN A 45 2.28 7.91 5.69
C ASN A 45 1.71 8.19 7.08
N GLY A 46 1.70 7.20 7.95
CA GLY A 46 1.19 7.42 9.30
C GLY A 46 1.73 6.43 10.30
N PHE A 47 1.73 6.86 11.55
CA PHE A 47 2.08 6.03 12.70
C PHE A 47 1.08 6.28 13.82
N ARG A 48 1.04 5.34 14.76
CA ARG A 48 0.24 5.43 15.99
C ARG A 48 1.02 4.81 17.16
N PRO A 49 0.71 5.17 18.42
CA PRO A 49 1.32 4.55 19.58
C PRO A 49 1.13 3.02 19.56
N GLY A 50 2.14 2.30 20.05
CA GLY A 50 2.15 0.84 20.09
C GLY A 50 2.15 0.17 18.71
N SER A 51 2.74 0.80 17.68
CA SER A 51 2.85 0.21 16.35
C SER A 51 4.15 0.56 15.63
N GLY A 52 4.54 -0.28 14.67
CA GLY A 52 5.79 -0.13 13.95
C GLY A 52 6.99 -0.54 14.80
N PHE A 53 8.17 -0.07 14.42
CA PHE A 53 9.43 -0.43 15.08
C PHE A 53 9.70 0.35 16.38
N LEU A 54 9.11 1.54 16.53
CA LEU A 54 9.28 2.42 17.69
C LEU A 54 7.95 2.59 18.44
N PRO A 55 7.44 1.53 19.09
CA PRO A 55 6.08 1.51 19.65
C PRO A 55 5.88 2.49 20.81
N ASP A 56 6.93 2.77 21.59
CA ASP A 56 6.85 3.52 22.86
C ASP A 56 7.44 4.94 22.78
N GLU A 57 8.16 5.27 21.69
CA GLU A 57 8.85 6.56 21.53
C GLU A 57 7.91 7.73 21.22
N PHE A 58 6.71 7.45 20.70
CA PHE A 58 5.78 8.49 20.28
C PHE A 58 4.39 8.29 20.92
N PRO A 59 3.98 9.14 21.89
CA PRO A 59 2.70 9.02 22.60
C PRO A 59 1.52 9.61 21.83
N TYR A 60 1.68 9.91 20.54
CA TYR A 60 0.66 10.51 19.68
C TYR A 60 0.59 9.80 18.33
N SER A 61 -0.49 10.04 17.57
CA SER A 61 -0.61 9.56 16.19
C SER A 61 -0.44 10.71 15.22
N ARG A 62 0.08 10.43 14.03
CA ARG A 62 0.14 11.41 12.94
C ARG A 62 -0.09 10.71 11.61
N ILE A 63 -0.79 11.41 10.72
CA ILE A 63 -0.89 11.09 9.30
C ILE A 63 -0.34 12.28 8.53
N LYS A 64 0.44 11.99 7.50
CA LYS A 64 0.94 12.95 6.53
C LYS A 64 0.48 12.53 5.14
N ILE A 65 -0.28 13.40 4.49
CA ILE A 65 -0.54 13.30 3.06
C ILE A 65 0.65 13.92 2.33
N VAL A 66 1.16 13.22 1.32
CA VAL A 66 2.32 13.63 0.53
C VAL A 66 1.90 13.74 -0.94
N PRO A 67 1.89 14.95 -1.53
CA PRO A 67 1.64 15.13 -2.96
C PRO A 67 2.70 14.41 -3.80
N LEU A 68 2.26 13.80 -4.91
CA LEU A 68 3.13 13.10 -5.85
C LEU A 68 3.11 13.80 -7.20
N ASP A 69 4.29 14.13 -7.71
CA ASP A 69 4.48 14.54 -9.10
C ASP A 69 4.67 13.29 -9.96
N ARG A 70 3.73 13.05 -10.87
CA ARG A 70 3.69 11.86 -11.72
C ARG A 70 4.59 11.97 -12.95
N ASP A 71 4.92 13.19 -13.35
CA ASP A 71 5.73 13.44 -14.55
C ASP A 71 7.22 13.36 -14.17
N ARG A 72 7.58 13.94 -13.03
CA ARG A 72 8.94 13.88 -12.46
C ARG A 72 9.19 12.62 -11.64
N MET A 73 8.14 11.87 -11.31
CA MET A 73 8.18 10.69 -10.42
C MET A 73 8.84 11.00 -9.07
N VAL A 74 8.37 12.05 -8.39
CA VAL A 74 8.83 12.47 -7.07
C VAL A 74 7.68 12.67 -6.06
N ALA A 75 7.94 12.40 -4.79
CA ALA A 75 7.09 12.78 -3.67
C ALA A 75 7.58 14.10 -3.07
N HIS A 76 6.70 15.10 -2.95
CA HIS A 76 6.98 16.35 -2.26
C HIS A 76 6.77 16.17 -0.76
N PHE A 77 7.78 15.62 -0.07
CA PHE A 77 7.67 15.36 1.36
C PHE A 77 7.63 16.66 2.17
N SER A 78 8.35 17.70 1.77
CA SER A 78 8.24 19.05 2.33
C SER A 78 8.73 20.07 1.32
N ASP A 79 8.62 21.36 1.63
CA ASP A 79 9.14 22.46 0.81
C ASP A 79 10.65 22.35 0.49
N ARG A 80 11.38 21.48 1.21
CA ARG A 80 12.82 21.28 1.07
C ARG A 80 13.22 19.86 0.70
N ILE A 81 12.28 18.92 0.66
CA ILE A 81 12.58 17.49 0.51
C ILE A 81 11.68 16.91 -0.58
N GLU A 82 12.32 16.50 -1.67
CA GLU A 82 11.74 15.66 -2.70
C GLU A 82 12.33 14.24 -2.61
N ILE A 83 11.49 13.23 -2.79
CA ILE A 83 11.90 11.82 -2.72
C ILE A 83 11.60 11.15 -4.06
N PRO A 84 12.59 10.59 -4.78
CA PRO A 84 12.35 9.85 -6.00
C PRO A 84 11.44 8.63 -5.76
N LEU A 85 10.43 8.46 -6.61
CA LEU A 85 9.46 7.38 -6.49
C LEU A 85 9.96 6.11 -7.21
N ARG A 86 9.91 4.99 -6.48
CA ARG A 86 10.12 3.64 -7.02
C ARG A 86 8.93 2.75 -6.62
N PRO A 87 7.80 2.83 -7.34
CA PRO A 87 6.60 2.08 -6.98
C PRO A 87 6.85 0.57 -7.01
N PHE A 88 6.25 -0.15 -6.06
CA PHE A 88 6.27 -1.61 -5.97
C PHE A 88 4.97 -2.12 -5.33
N PHE A 89 4.65 -3.40 -5.52
CA PHE A 89 3.57 -4.07 -4.79
C PHE A 89 4.14 -4.60 -3.47
N GLY A 90 3.52 -4.20 -2.35
CA GLY A 90 3.92 -4.60 -1.00
C GLY A 90 3.39 -5.97 -0.57
#